data_AF-A0A920LHZ9-F1
#
_entry.id   AF-A0A920LHZ9-F1
#
_cell.length_a   1.000
_cell.length_b   1.000
_cell.length_c   1.000
_cell.angle_alpha   90.00
_cell.angle_beta   90.00
_cell.angle_gamma   90.00
#
_symmetry.space_group_name_H-M   'P 1'
#
loop_
_entity.id
_entity.type
_entity.pdbx_description
1 polymer ?
#
loop_
_entity_poly.entity_id
_entity_poly.type
_entity_poly.pdbx_seq_one_letter_code
_entity_poly.pdbx_strand_id
1 'polypeptide(L)' 'MVNGFLTIKDISHPVLFEMANTEDGWTANLVFDRSKYNVKFRSGTFFENLGDKLIYDDIELEINLKTS' A
#
# COMPACT_ATOMS: atom_id res chain seq x y z
N MET A 1 9.93 11.68 7.42
CA MET A 1 9.31 10.40 7.85
C MET A 1 7.96 10.69 8.49
N VAL A 2 6.90 10.08 7.97
CA VAL A 2 5.52 10.14 8.50
C VAL A 2 5.14 8.77 9.02
N ASN A 3 4.64 8.71 10.26
CA ASN A 3 4.07 7.50 10.85
C ASN A 3 2.55 7.61 10.79
N GLY A 4 1.87 6.51 10.46
CA GLY A 4 0.41 6.46 10.43
C GLY A 4 -0.13 5.04 10.48
N PHE A 5 -1.44 4.91 10.42
CA PHE A 5 -2.12 3.63 10.24
C PHE A 5 -2.79 3.61 8.87
N LEU A 6 -2.44 2.62 8.06
CA LEU A 6 -3.17 2.32 6.83
C LEU A 6 -4.29 1.34 7.20
N THR A 7 -5.52 1.68 6.84
CA THR A 7 -6.71 0.86 7.09
C THR A 7 -7.28 0.37 5.76
N ILE A 8 -7.39 -0.94 5.59
CA ILE A 8 -8.02 -1.56 4.41
C ILE A 8 -8.92 -2.69 4.91
N LYS A 9 -10.19 -2.70 4.48
CA LYS A 9 -11.22 -3.65 4.93
C LYS A 9 -11.29 -3.78 6.47
N ASP A 10 -11.30 -2.64 7.16
CA ASP A 10 -11.35 -2.54 8.63
C ASP A 10 -10.14 -3.15 9.38
N ILE A 11 -9.10 -3.59 8.66
CA ILE A 11 -7.85 -4.04 9.25
C ILE A 11 -6.87 -2.88 9.19
N SER A 12 -6.28 -2.52 10.33
CA SER A 12 -5.31 -1.43 10.45
C SER A 12 -3.91 -1.99 10.71
N HIS A 13 -2.90 -1.53 9.96
CA HIS A 13 -1.49 -1.78 10.27
C HIS A 13 -0.70 -0.47 10.29
N PRO A 14 0.34 -0.36 11.14
CA PRO A 14 1.21 0.80 11.13
C PRO A 14 1.99 0.86 9.82
N VAL A 15 2.16 2.07 9.30
CA VAL A 15 2.99 2.38 8.13
C VAL A 15 3.92 3.53 8.44
N LEU A 16 5.10 3.48 7.83
CA LEU A 16 6.13 4.51 7.92
C LEU A 16 6.60 4.81 6.50
N PHE A 17 6.48 6.06 6.08
CA PHE A 17 6.82 6.47 4.72
C PHE A 17 7.38 7.88 4.67
N GLU A 18 8.01 8.22 3.55
CA GLU A 18 8.52 9.56 3.29
C GLU A 18 7.48 10.39 2.55
N MET A 19 7.42 11.66 2.89
CA MET A 19 6.55 12.64 2.25
C MET A 19 7.37 13.90 2.00
N ALA A 20 7.31 14.41 0.78
CA ALA A 20 8.03 15.60 0.34
C ALA A 20 7.03 16.73 0.05
N ASN A 21 7.39 17.95 0.45
CA ASN A 21 6.61 19.13 0.11
C ASN A 21 6.87 19.52 -1.35
N THR A 22 5.84 20.02 -2.01
CA THR A 22 5.86 20.60 -3.36
C THR A 22 5.16 21.95 -3.34
N GLU A 23 5.32 22.74 -4.39
CA GLU A 23 4.69 24.08 -4.49
C GLU A 23 3.17 24.05 -4.25
N ASP A 24 2.48 22.99 -4.69
CA ASP A 24 1.02 22.86 -4.60
C ASP A 24 0.54 21.88 -3.52
N GLY A 25 1.43 21.39 -2.65
CA GLY A 25 1.08 20.41 -1.62
C GLY A 25 2.17 19.38 -1.35
N TRP A 26 1.89 18.09 -1.54
CA TRP A 26 2.77 17.01 -1.08
C TRP A 26 2.81 15.81 -2.04
N THR A 27 3.95 15.14 -2.08
CA THR A 27 4.12 13.83 -2.72
C THR A 27 4.64 12.80 -1.73
N ALA A 28 4.26 11.54 -1.92
CA ALA A 28 4.74 10.43 -1.11
C ALA A 28 4.68 9.12 -1.88
N ASN A 29 5.56 8.19 -1.52
CA ASN A 29 5.53 6.81 -1.99
C ASN A 29 5.37 5.89 -0.78
N LEU A 30 4.42 4.94 -0.86
CA LEU A 30 4.17 3.96 0.18
C LEU A 30 4.11 2.56 -0.45
N VAL A 31 4.97 1.65 0.01
CA VAL A 31 4.89 0.23 -0.32
C VAL A 31 4.29 -0.52 0.86
N PHE A 32 3.28 -1.34 0.62
CA PHE A 32 2.68 -2.17 1.66
C PHE A 32 2.26 -3.55 1.13
N ASP A 33 2.20 -4.53 2.03
CA ASP A 33 1.78 -5.90 1.75
C ASP A 33 0.25 -6.03 1.92
N ARG A 34 -0.47 -6.25 0.80
CA ARG A 34 -1.93 -6.39 0.78
C ARG A 34 -2.44 -7.66 1.49
N SER A 35 -1.60 -8.69 1.64
CA SER A 35 -1.98 -9.93 2.30
C SER A 35 -2.26 -9.71 3.80
N LYS A 36 -1.56 -8.75 4.42
CA LYS A 36 -1.79 -8.31 5.82
C LYS A 36 -3.18 -7.74 6.05
N TYR A 37 -3.85 -7.29 4.99
CA TYR A 37 -5.22 -6.77 4.99
C TYR A 37 -6.24 -7.79 4.46
N ASN A 38 -5.86 -9.06 4.39
CA ASN A 38 -6.72 -10.16 3.97
C ASN A 38 -7.29 -9.95 2.54
N VAL A 39 -6.51 -9.31 1.66
CA VAL A 39 -6.82 -9.16 0.23
C VAL A 39 -6.27 -10.38 -0.50
N LYS A 40 -7.12 -11.38 -0.74
CA LYS A 40 -6.67 -12.72 -1.16
C LYS A 40 -6.56 -12.93 -2.67
N PHE A 41 -7.20 -12.10 -3.49
CA PHE A 41 -7.35 -12.38 -4.92
C PHE A 41 -5.97 -12.63 -5.57
N ARG A 42 -5.79 -13.83 -6.15
CA ARG A 42 -4.56 -14.25 -6.85
C ARG A 42 -3.26 -14.02 -6.06
N SER A 43 -3.33 -14.04 -4.74
CA SER A 43 -2.17 -13.87 -3.86
C SER A 43 -1.46 -15.20 -3.64
N GLY A 44 -0.13 -15.19 -3.78
CA GLY A 44 0.71 -16.35 -3.50
C GLY A 44 0.77 -16.70 -2.01
N THR A 45 0.52 -15.75 -1.10
CA THR A 45 0.41 -16.02 0.33
C THR A 45 -0.78 -16.91 0.69
N PHE A 46 -1.90 -16.82 -0.03
CA PHE A 46 -3.13 -17.57 0.30
C PHE A 46 -3.38 -18.79 -0.56
N PHE A 47 -2.80 -18.85 -1.76
CA PHE A 47 -3.10 -19.90 -2.74
C PHE A 47 -1.84 -20.35 -3.47
N GLU A 48 -1.71 -21.67 -3.64
CA GLU A 48 -0.66 -22.28 -4.44
C GLU A 48 -1.10 -22.46 -5.90
N ASN A 49 -0.16 -22.82 -6.79
CA ASN A 49 -0.41 -23.21 -8.19
C ASN A 49 -1.12 -22.14 -9.05
N LEU A 50 -0.83 -20.85 -8.81
CA LEU A 50 -1.42 -19.75 -9.58
C LEU A 50 -0.81 -19.59 -10.98
N GLY A 51 0.42 -20.07 -11.20
CA GLY A 51 1.15 -19.89 -12.46
C GLY A 51 1.14 -18.43 -12.90
N ASP A 52 0.82 -18.19 -14.17
CA ASP A 52 0.78 -16.85 -14.77
C ASP A 52 -0.34 -15.96 -14.24
N LYS A 53 -1.23 -16.49 -13.39
CA LYS A 53 -2.28 -15.69 -12.74
C LYS A 53 -1.83 -15.06 -11.44
N LEU A 54 -0.60 -15.29 -10.97
CA LEU A 54 -0.09 -14.70 -9.72
C LEU A 54 -0.14 -13.16 -9.77
N ILE A 55 -0.60 -12.57 -8.67
CA ILE A 55 -0.48 -11.13 -8.40
C ILE A 55 0.32 -11.00 -7.10
N TYR A 56 1.44 -10.30 -7.16
CA TYR A 56 2.29 -10.05 -5.99
C TYR A 56 1.52 -9.34 -4.86
N ASP A 57 1.96 -9.57 -3.63
CA ASP A 57 1.31 -9.01 -2.45
C ASP A 57 1.76 -7.58 -2.13
N ASP A 58 2.94 -7.18 -2.61
CA ASP A 58 3.42 -5.81 -2.50
C ASP A 58 2.64 -4.89 -3.45
N ILE A 59 2.09 -3.82 -2.87
CA ILE A 59 1.43 -2.72 -3.58
C ILE A 59 2.26 -1.47 -3.37
N GLU A 60 2.60 -0.82 -4.49
CA GLU A 60 3.19 0.51 -4.50
C GLU A 60 2.09 1.56 -4.72
N LEU A 61 2.04 2.53 -3.82
CA LEU A 61 1.12 3.65 -3.86
C LEU A 61 1.91 4.95 -4.02
N GLU A 62 1.79 5.58 -5.19
CA GLU A 62 2.23 6.95 -5.43
C GLU A 62 1.11 7.92 -5.05
N ILE A 63 1.44 8.93 -4.24
CA ILE A 63 0.50 9.88 -3.68
C ILE A 63 0.86 11.28 -4.18
N ASN A 64 -0.12 11.99 -4.72
CA ASN A 64 -0.07 13.42 -4.97
C ASN A 64 -1.24 14.08 -4.22
N LEU A 65 -0.92 14.84 -3.17
CA LEU A 65 -1.90 15.53 -2.34
C LEU A 65 -1.81 17.04 -2.63
N LYS A 66 -2.87 17.61 -3.18
CA LYS A 66 -2.99 19.05 -3.41
C LYS A 66 -3.58 19.75 -2.20
N THR A 67 -2.97 20.84 -1.76
CA THR A 67 -3.49 21.71 -0.70
C THR A 67 -3.79 23.07 -1.29
N SER A 68 -5.08 23.37 -1.47
CA SER A 68 -5.59 24.67 -1.91
C SER A 68 -5.34 25.77 -0.89
#